data_AF-A0A7C5IB87-F1
#
_entry.id   AF-A0A7C5IB87-F1
#
_cell.length_a   1.000
_cell.length_b   1.000
_cell.length_c   1.000
_cell.angle_alpha   90.00
_cell.angle_beta   90.00
_cell.angle_gamma   90.00
#
_symmetry.space_group_name_H-M   'P 1'
#
loop_
_entity.id
_entity.type
_entity.pdbx_description
1 polymer ?
#
loop_
_entity_poly.entity_id
_entity_poly.type
_entity_poly.pdbx_seq_one_letter_code
_entity_poly.pdbx_strand_id
1 'polypeptide(L)' 'MLGRRVSSRAMKAYLDNMASTPLDPRVSDAMMPYLSGLPGNPHATAHPFGARQAKAVEEARGR' A
#
# COMPACT_ATOMS: atom_id res chain seq x y z
N MET A 1 -19.79 16.48 45.11
CA MET A 1 -20.05 15.82 43.81
C MET A 1 -18.83 16.08 42.92
N LEU A 2 -17.90 15.13 42.85
CA LEU A 2 -16.60 15.30 42.16
C LEU A 2 -16.79 15.17 40.64
N GLY A 3 -16.48 16.24 39.91
CA GLY A 3 -16.55 16.28 38.45
C GLY A 3 -15.57 15.30 37.80
N ARG A 4 -16.10 14.39 36.99
CA ARG A 4 -15.33 13.43 36.21
C ARG A 4 -14.57 14.17 35.12
N ARG A 5 -13.25 14.35 35.29
CA ARG A 5 -12.37 14.79 34.20
C ARG A 5 -12.43 13.76 33.08
N VAL A 6 -12.99 14.13 31.93
CA VAL A 6 -12.82 13.38 30.70
C VAL A 6 -11.37 13.56 30.30
N SER A 7 -10.54 12.53 30.52
CA SER A 7 -9.19 12.49 29.97
C SER A 7 -9.33 12.42 28.46
N SER A 8 -9.23 13.57 27.79
CA SER A 8 -9.14 13.63 26.34
C SER A 8 -7.76 13.09 25.96
N ARG A 9 -7.67 11.79 25.70
CA ARG A 9 -6.51 11.26 24.97
C ARG A 9 -6.56 11.94 23.60
N ALA A 10 -5.69 12.93 23.40
CA ALA A 10 -5.61 13.64 22.13
C ALA A 10 -5.41 12.60 21.02
N MET A 11 -6.40 12.44 20.14
CA MET A 11 -6.22 11.66 18.93
C MET A 11 -5.12 12.36 18.15
N LYS A 12 -4.02 11.65 17.89
CA LYS A 12 -2.89 12.19 17.14
C LYS A 12 -3.37 12.47 15.71
N ALA A 13 -3.28 13.71 15.27
CA ALA A 13 -3.50 14.07 13.87
C ALA A 13 -2.18 13.92 13.11
N TYR A 14 -2.22 13.28 11.94
CA TYR A 14 -1.07 13.19 11.03
C TYR A 14 -1.09 14.37 10.06
N LEU A 15 -0.15 15.30 10.21
CA LEU A 15 -0.08 16.53 9.42
C LEU A 15 1.13 16.57 8.47
N ASP A 16 1.87 15.46 8.34
CA ASP A 16 3.12 15.38 7.56
C ASP A 16 2.95 14.67 6.21
N ASN A 17 1.84 14.96 5.52
CA ASN A 17 1.52 14.33 4.22
C ASN A 17 2.48 14.73 3.09
N MET A 18 3.29 15.79 3.29
CA MET A 18 4.33 16.19 2.35
C MET A 18 5.57 15.29 2.41
N ALA A 19 5.84 14.66 3.56
CA ALA A 19 6.90 13.66 3.67
C ALA A 19 6.44 12.31 3.12
N SER A 20 5.26 11.84 3.53
CA SER A 20 4.66 10.61 3.02
C SER A 20 3.16 10.59 3.33
N THR A 21 2.39 9.82 2.57
CA THR A 21 0.96 9.62 2.83
C THR A 21 0.73 8.23 3.42
N PRO A 22 -0.22 8.07 4.35
CA PRO A 22 -0.69 6.75 4.73
C PRO A 22 -1.18 6.00 3.49
N LEU A 23 -0.79 4.73 3.37
CA LEU A 23 -1.22 3.89 2.25
C LEU A 23 -2.74 3.71 2.29
N ASP A 24 -3.43 4.13 1.21
CA ASP A 24 -4.86 3.87 1.06
C ASP A 24 -5.08 2.34 1.03
N PRO A 25 -6.04 1.79 1.81
CA PRO A 25 -6.32 0.36 1.84
C PRO A 25 -6.54 -0.25 0.45
N ARG A 26 -7.14 0.49 -0.49
CA ARG A 26 -7.37 0.02 -1.87
C ARG A 26 -6.07 -0.17 -2.64
N VAL A 27 -5.04 0.64 -2.35
CA VAL A 27 -3.71 0.48 -2.93
C VAL A 27 -3.04 -0.75 -2.33
N SER A 28 -3.15 -0.95 -1.01
CA SER A 28 -2.67 -2.17 -0.36
C SER A 28 -3.30 -3.43 -0.99
N ASP A 29 -4.62 -3.45 -1.14
CA ASP A 29 -5.34 -4.59 -1.73
C ASP A 29 -4.90 -4.88 -3.17
N ALA A 30 -4.68 -3.83 -3.98
CA ALA A 30 -4.19 -3.99 -5.35
C ALA A 30 -2.74 -4.48 -5.42
N MET A 31 -1.89 -4.09 -4.45
CA MET A 31 -0.47 -4.48 -4.41
C MET A 31 -0.28 -5.89 -3.86
N MET A 32 -1.12 -6.33 -2.92
CA MET A 32 -0.85 -7.55 -2.17
C MET A 32 -0.64 -8.83 -3.00
N PRO A 33 -1.40 -9.09 -4.09
CA PRO A 33 -1.16 -10.25 -4.93
C PRO A 33 0.30 -10.36 -5.39
N TYR A 34 0.95 -9.24 -5.70
CA TYR A 34 2.33 -9.19 -6.21
C TYR A 34 3.39 -9.26 -5.11
N LEU A 35 3.05 -8.89 -3.87
CA LEU A 35 3.97 -8.90 -2.74
C LEU A 35 3.99 -10.23 -1.98
N SER A 36 2.89 -10.99 -1.97
CA SER A 36 2.78 -12.22 -1.16
C SER A 36 2.37 -13.48 -1.93
N GLY A 37 1.73 -13.35 -3.10
CA GLY A 37 1.14 -14.50 -3.81
C GLY A 37 1.76 -14.83 -5.16
N LEU A 38 2.30 -13.84 -5.87
CA LEU A 38 2.74 -13.98 -7.26
C LEU A 38 4.23 -13.63 -7.37
N PRO A 39 5.16 -14.60 -7.26
CA PRO A 39 6.57 -14.31 -7.43
C PRO A 39 6.91 -13.98 -8.89
N GLY A 40 8.03 -13.31 -9.10
CA GLY A 40 8.62 -13.05 -10.41
C GLY A 40 9.40 -11.73 -10.47
N ASN A 41 10.45 -11.68 -11.29
CA ASN A 41 11.09 -10.43 -11.66
C ASN A 41 10.53 -9.98 -13.01
N PRO A 42 9.97 -8.76 -13.15
CA PRO A 42 9.44 -8.27 -14.43
C PRO A 42 10.50 -8.21 -15.54
N HIS A 43 11.80 -8.15 -15.22
CA HIS A 43 12.87 -8.24 -16.21
C HIS A 43 13.14 -9.67 -16.73
N ALA A 44 12.63 -10.70 -16.06
CA ALA A 44 12.86 -12.10 -16.40
C ALA A 44 11.70 -12.69 -17.24
N THR A 45 11.42 -12.09 -18.39
CA THR A 45 10.26 -12.44 -19.24
C THR A 45 10.37 -13.80 -19.95
N ALA A 46 11.54 -14.43 -19.93
CA ALA A 46 11.77 -15.75 -20.52
C ALA A 46 10.95 -16.88 -19.86
N HIS A 47 10.45 -16.68 -18.63
CA HIS A 47 9.59 -17.64 -17.95
C HIS A 47 8.24 -17.00 -17.55
N PRO A 48 7.17 -17.81 -17.40
CA PRO A 48 5.81 -17.31 -17.16
C PRO A 48 5.68 -16.40 -15.94
N PHE A 49 6.40 -16.69 -14.85
CA PHE A 49 6.35 -15.87 -13.64
C PHE A 49 6.83 -14.43 -13.90
N GLY A 50 7.92 -14.21 -14.63
CA GLY A 50 8.43 -12.87 -14.93
C GLY A 50 7.62 -12.16 -16.01
N ALA A 51 7.15 -12.88 -17.03
CA ALA A 51 6.25 -12.34 -18.06
C ALA A 51 4.95 -11.77 -17.46
N ARG A 52 4.36 -12.48 -16.48
CA ARG A 52 3.19 -11.98 -15.74
C ARG A 52 3.48 -10.69 -14.98
N GLN A 53 4.64 -10.59 -14.33
CA GLN A 53 5.01 -9.38 -13.59
C GLN A 53 5.31 -8.20 -14.50
N ALA A 54 5.96 -8.45 -15.64
CA ALA A 54 6.19 -7.42 -16.65
C ALA A 54 4.86 -6.81 -17.12
N LYS A 55 3.87 -7.66 -17.42
CA LYS A 55 2.53 -7.20 -17.78
C LYS A 55 1.87 -6.38 -16.68
N ALA A 56 1.97 -6.81 -15.42
CA ALA A 56 1.39 -6.08 -14.29
C ALA A 56 2.02 -4.69 -14.11
N VAL A 57 3.34 -4.56 -14.31
CA VAL A 57 4.03 -3.26 -14.27
C VAL A 57 3.57 -2.35 -15.41
N GLU A 58 3.41 -2.87 -16.63
CA GLU A 58 2.92 -2.07 -17.76
C GLU A 58 1.45 -1.64 -17.57
N GLU A 59 0.60 -2.53 -17.05
CA GLU A 59 -0.78 -2.19 -16.71
C GLU A 59 -0.86 -1.09 -15.63
N ALA A 60 0.03 -1.12 -14.63
CA ALA A 60 0.10 -0.09 -13.59
C ALA A 60 0.61 1.25 -14.14
N ARG A 61 1.52 1.23 -15.13
CA ARG A 61 2.04 2.44 -15.79
C ARG A 61 1.02 3.11 -16.71
N GLY A 62 0.13 2.32 -17.32
CA GLY A 62 -0.90 2.79 -18.24
C GLY A 62 -2.16 3.36 -17.58
N ARG A 63 -2.21 3.45 -16.25
CA ARG A 63 -3.30 4.04 -15.47
C ARG A 63 -2.89 5.39 -14.90
#